data_AF-A0A1V5PKW3-F1
#
_entry.id   AF-A0A1V5PKW3-F1
#
_cell.length_a   1.000
_cell.length_b   1.000
_cell.length_c   1.000
_cell.angle_alpha   90.00
_cell.angle_beta   90.00
_cell.angle_gamma   90.00
#
_symmetry.space_group_name_H-M   'P 1'
#
loop_
_entity.id
_entity.type
_entity.pdbx_description
1 polymer ?
#
loop_
_entity_poly.entity_id
_entity_poly.type
_entity_poly.pdbx_seq_one_letter_code
_entity_poly.pdbx_strand_id
1 'polypeptide(L)'
;MDAVIITASTKSNEPVHQAAQMSRKRGRIVLVGVTGLALDRADFYEKELTFQVSCSYGPGRYDEAYEQRGQDYPFGFVRWTEQRNFEAVLDLLAGKQLDFGALISRQVPQAQAPDAYRLLTEDHALLGVILTYPENVSTARVIAMPQKPAQNSRTVVGHPPVVGVIGAGNFASLVLLPALAKTDARLKTVVDSSGAASALAARKYGFAQATSEYREALEDADITTVFIATRHNTHARFVIEALRAGKHVFVEKPLALNREELLQVRSAWEEAGDRHLMIGFNRRFAPLAMRMRKLLASRSQPLSVIYTVNAGAIPPEHWTQDLKVGGGRIIGEGCHFIDLIRHLVGAPIVGLEARMLGDVPGVGVRQDKMSILLEFADGSMGTVHYLANGSKRFPKERVEVFSEGRVLVLDNFQRLQGYGWGGFAGARGMRQDKGHQAEIQAFITRLQNGGEMVIPWSELEEVTLASFVAVECAGNQPHPLSELTLE
;
A
#
# COMPACT_ATOMS: atom_id res chain seq x y z
N MET A 1 7.29 -40.35 29.77
CA MET A 1 6.14 -39.44 29.58
C MET A 1 5.27 -39.92 28.43
N ASP A 2 3.95 -39.79 28.55
CA ASP A 2 2.97 -40.06 27.48
C ASP A 2 3.04 -39.01 26.37
N ALA A 3 3.23 -37.76 26.77
CA ALA A 3 3.39 -36.63 25.88
C ALA A 3 4.49 -35.70 26.41
N VAL A 4 5.23 -35.08 25.50
CA VAL A 4 6.22 -34.04 25.78
C VAL A 4 5.89 -32.82 24.93
N ILE A 5 5.81 -31.65 25.55
CA ILE A 5 5.56 -30.39 24.86
C ILE A 5 6.85 -29.57 24.89
N ILE A 6 7.36 -29.21 23.71
CA ILE A 6 8.59 -28.40 23.57
C ILE A 6 8.18 -26.95 23.36
N THR A 7 8.44 -26.10 24.36
CA THR A 7 8.18 -24.65 24.32
C THR A 7 9.46 -23.81 24.21
N ALA A 8 10.62 -24.46 24.09
CA ALA A 8 11.92 -23.80 24.00
C ALA A 8 12.11 -22.99 22.70
N SER A 9 12.95 -21.96 22.76
CA SER A 9 13.37 -21.16 21.60
C SER A 9 14.90 -21.21 21.47
N THR A 10 15.41 -22.06 20.57
CA THR A 10 16.84 -22.29 20.33
C THR A 10 17.10 -22.79 18.91
N LYS A 11 18.35 -22.72 18.44
CA LYS A 11 18.76 -23.39 17.19
C LYS A 11 19.22 -24.84 17.39
N SER A 12 19.42 -25.26 18.64
CA SER A 12 19.88 -26.60 18.98
C SER A 12 18.81 -27.67 18.70
N ASN A 13 19.23 -28.90 18.38
CA ASN A 13 18.33 -30.06 18.29
C ASN A 13 18.13 -30.74 19.66
N GLU A 14 18.89 -30.33 20.67
CA GLU A 14 18.91 -30.93 22.01
C GLU A 14 17.51 -31.06 22.65
N PRO A 15 16.61 -30.06 22.58
CA PRO A 15 15.27 -30.21 23.15
C PRO A 15 14.46 -31.36 22.54
N VAL A 16 14.66 -31.64 21.25
CA VAL A 16 13.97 -32.73 20.55
C VAL A 16 14.56 -34.09 20.92
N HIS A 17 15.88 -34.17 21.02
CA HIS A 17 16.59 -35.36 21.52
C HIS A 17 16.12 -35.72 22.94
N GLN A 18 16.14 -34.74 23.86
CA GLN A 18 15.68 -34.94 25.24
C GLN A 18 14.21 -35.36 25.30
N ALA A 19 13.35 -34.75 24.47
CA ALA A 19 11.94 -35.13 24.38
C ALA A 19 11.75 -36.58 23.96
N ALA A 20 12.55 -37.07 23.01
CA ALA A 20 12.53 -38.46 22.58
C ALA A 20 13.07 -39.43 23.66
N GLN A 21 14.10 -39.03 24.38
CA GLN A 21 14.67 -39.82 25.46
C GLN A 21 13.69 -39.99 26.65
N MET A 22 13.01 -38.91 27.06
CA MET A 22 12.04 -38.97 28.17
C MET A 22 10.66 -39.57 27.79
N SER A 23 10.39 -39.73 26.49
CA SER A 23 9.15 -40.34 26.01
C SER A 23 9.16 -41.85 26.22
N ARG A 24 8.00 -42.42 26.58
CA ARG A 24 7.82 -43.88 26.59
C ARG A 24 7.57 -44.41 25.17
N LYS A 25 7.55 -45.73 25.00
CA LYS A 25 7.16 -46.34 23.72
C LYS A 25 5.76 -45.84 23.29
N ARG A 26 5.65 -45.35 22.06
CA ARG A 26 4.50 -44.68 21.45
C ARG A 26 4.12 -43.33 22.08
N GLY A 27 5.08 -42.67 22.74
CA GLY A 27 4.91 -41.32 23.24
C GLY A 27 4.74 -40.28 22.12
N ARG A 28 4.08 -39.17 22.45
CA ARG A 28 3.88 -38.04 21.53
C ARG A 28 4.76 -36.86 21.91
N ILE A 29 5.41 -36.26 20.93
CA ILE A 29 6.18 -35.03 21.09
C ILE A 29 5.48 -33.94 20.28
N VAL A 30 5.18 -32.82 20.93
CA VAL A 30 4.53 -31.66 20.32
C VAL A 30 5.46 -30.45 20.43
N LEU A 31 5.91 -29.92 19.29
CA LEU A 31 6.70 -28.69 19.24
C LEU A 31 5.77 -27.47 19.13
N VAL A 32 5.84 -26.58 20.11
CA VAL A 32 5.15 -25.28 20.10
C VAL A 32 6.16 -24.13 19.88
N GLY A 33 7.37 -24.28 20.42
CA GLY A 33 8.46 -23.31 20.28
C GLY A 33 9.22 -23.40 18.96
N VAL A 34 10.43 -22.84 18.93
CA VAL A 34 11.33 -22.83 17.78
C VAL A 34 12.61 -23.56 18.17
N THR A 35 12.85 -24.75 17.63
CA THR A 35 14.03 -25.58 17.93
C THR A 35 14.63 -26.15 16.65
N GLY A 36 15.88 -26.59 16.69
CA GLY A 36 16.45 -27.40 15.61
C GLY A 36 15.67 -28.71 15.41
N LEU A 37 15.46 -29.11 14.15
CA LEU A 37 14.61 -30.24 13.76
C LEU A 37 15.37 -31.41 13.12
N ALA A 38 16.69 -31.51 13.34
CA ALA A 38 17.44 -32.69 12.90
C ALA A 38 17.10 -33.87 13.82
N LEU A 39 16.07 -34.64 13.45
CA LEU A 39 15.60 -35.79 14.21
C LEU A 39 16.59 -36.94 14.10
N ASP A 40 16.97 -37.51 15.25
CA ASP A 40 17.75 -38.75 15.28
C ASP A 40 16.83 -39.96 15.02
N ARG A 41 17.25 -40.84 14.11
CA ARG A 41 16.43 -42.00 13.73
C ARG A 41 16.32 -43.02 14.87
N ALA A 42 17.39 -43.28 15.61
CA ALA A 42 17.37 -44.30 16.65
C ALA A 42 16.41 -43.91 17.78
N ASP A 43 16.47 -42.64 18.20
CA ASP A 43 15.60 -42.06 19.23
C ASP A 43 14.10 -42.26 18.96
N PHE A 44 13.69 -42.01 17.71
CA PHE A 44 12.28 -42.08 17.32
C PHE A 44 11.84 -43.49 16.94
N TYR A 45 12.72 -44.28 16.30
CA TYR A 45 12.38 -45.59 15.77
C TYR A 45 12.21 -46.64 16.86
N GLU A 46 13.13 -46.71 17.83
CA GLU A 46 13.11 -47.73 18.89
C GLU A 46 11.82 -47.67 19.71
N LYS A 47 11.33 -46.45 19.93
CA LYS A 47 10.15 -46.16 20.74
C LYS A 47 8.89 -45.92 19.90
N GLU A 48 8.92 -45.98 18.57
CA GLU A 48 7.77 -45.64 17.71
C GLU A 48 7.12 -44.29 18.07
N LEU A 49 7.93 -43.24 18.25
CA LEU A 49 7.46 -41.92 18.71
C LEU A 49 6.72 -41.16 17.61
N THR A 50 5.69 -40.39 18.00
CA THR A 50 5.02 -39.45 17.10
C THR A 50 5.51 -38.03 17.35
N PHE A 51 5.88 -37.31 16.29
CA PHE A 51 6.25 -35.89 16.35
C PHE A 51 5.21 -35.03 15.64
N GLN A 52 4.80 -33.92 16.26
CA GLN A 52 3.89 -32.96 15.68
C GLN A 52 4.41 -31.54 15.92
N VAL A 53 4.39 -30.70 14.88
CA VAL A 53 4.58 -29.25 15.04
C VAL A 53 3.20 -28.62 15.23
N SER A 54 3.03 -27.94 16.36
CA SER A 54 1.79 -27.26 16.72
C SER A 54 1.73 -25.87 16.09
N CYS A 55 0.57 -25.51 15.57
CA CYS A 55 0.27 -24.15 15.20
C CYS A 55 -0.18 -23.40 16.46
N SER A 56 0.66 -22.47 16.96
CA SER A 56 0.62 -21.92 18.34
C SER A 56 -0.69 -21.31 18.85
N TYR A 57 -1.70 -21.10 17.99
CA TYR A 57 -3.06 -20.67 18.39
C TYR A 57 -4.17 -21.34 17.54
N GLY A 58 -3.84 -22.46 16.89
CA GLY A 58 -4.78 -23.27 16.10
C GLY A 58 -4.55 -23.18 14.59
N PRO A 59 -5.35 -23.94 13.80
CA PRO A 59 -5.23 -24.00 12.35
C PRO A 59 -5.50 -22.66 11.66
N GLY A 60 -6.22 -21.74 12.32
CA GLY A 60 -6.58 -20.43 11.78
C GLY A 60 -5.45 -19.38 11.78
N ARG A 61 -4.29 -19.65 12.41
CA ARG A 61 -3.17 -18.71 12.55
C ARG A 61 -2.75 -17.99 11.26
N TYR A 62 -2.88 -18.64 10.11
CA TYR A 62 -2.49 -18.10 8.81
C TYR A 62 -3.69 -17.83 7.90
N ASP A 63 -4.90 -17.90 8.46
CA ASP A 63 -6.16 -17.63 7.78
C ASP A 63 -6.68 -16.25 8.20
N GLU A 64 -6.61 -15.29 7.28
CA GLU A 64 -7.09 -13.93 7.48
C GLU A 64 -8.59 -13.87 7.83
N ALA A 65 -9.39 -14.82 7.34
CA ALA A 65 -10.81 -14.90 7.67
C ALA A 65 -11.02 -15.09 9.19
N TYR A 66 -10.19 -15.94 9.78
CA TYR A 66 -10.23 -16.24 11.19
C TYR A 66 -9.59 -15.12 12.02
N GLU A 67 -8.34 -14.76 11.71
CA GLU A 67 -7.54 -13.83 12.53
C GLU A 67 -8.01 -12.37 12.46
N GLN A 68 -8.45 -11.91 11.29
CA GLN A 68 -8.77 -10.48 11.09
C GLN A 68 -10.26 -10.23 10.94
N ARG A 69 -11.02 -11.18 10.39
CA ARG A 69 -12.46 -11.03 10.16
C ARG A 69 -13.32 -11.69 11.24
N GLY A 70 -12.71 -12.36 12.23
CA GLY A 70 -13.42 -13.00 13.33
C GLY A 70 -14.35 -14.13 12.89
N GLN A 71 -14.06 -14.77 11.75
CA GLN A 71 -14.85 -15.90 11.26
C GLN A 71 -14.35 -17.18 11.89
N ASP A 72 -14.98 -17.58 12.99
CA ASP A 72 -14.68 -18.81 13.71
C ASP A 72 -14.82 -20.05 12.81
N TYR A 73 -13.88 -20.98 12.96
CA TYR A 73 -14.05 -22.33 12.41
C TYR A 73 -15.25 -23.03 13.08
N PRO A 74 -15.93 -23.95 12.37
CA PRO A 74 -16.97 -24.77 12.97
C PRO A 74 -16.47 -25.45 14.25
N PHE A 75 -17.33 -25.54 15.26
CA PHE A 75 -16.98 -26.09 16.59
C PHE A 75 -16.32 -27.47 16.54
N GLY A 76 -16.73 -28.32 15.59
CA GLY A 76 -16.13 -29.65 15.39
C GLY A 76 -14.69 -29.65 14.86
N PHE A 77 -14.21 -28.52 14.33
CA PHE A 77 -12.88 -28.36 13.74
C PHE A 77 -11.91 -27.64 14.68
N VAL A 78 -12.38 -26.61 15.40
CA VAL A 78 -11.60 -25.88 16.40
C VAL A 78 -12.44 -25.66 17.66
N ARG A 79 -12.14 -26.43 18.70
CA ARG A 79 -12.88 -26.38 19.97
C ARG A 79 -12.49 -25.18 20.85
N TRP A 80 -11.25 -24.70 20.71
CA TRP A 80 -10.70 -23.56 21.44
C TRP A 80 -10.16 -22.53 20.45
N THR A 81 -10.74 -21.33 20.47
CA THR A 81 -10.29 -20.20 19.66
C THR A 81 -9.36 -19.32 20.48
N GLU A 82 -8.61 -18.43 19.82
CA GLU A 82 -7.75 -17.47 20.53
C GLU A 82 -8.58 -16.62 21.51
N GLN A 83 -9.74 -16.14 21.06
CA GLN A 83 -10.68 -15.42 21.92
C GLN A 83 -11.12 -16.25 23.14
N ARG A 84 -11.54 -17.51 22.94
CA ARG A 84 -11.95 -18.39 24.07
C ARG A 84 -10.78 -18.68 25.01
N ASN A 85 -9.56 -18.84 24.50
CA ASN A 85 -8.35 -18.98 25.32
C ASN A 85 -8.16 -17.73 26.21
N PHE A 86 -8.29 -16.54 25.64
CA PHE A 86 -8.23 -15.29 26.42
C PHE A 86 -9.36 -15.21 27.45
N GLU A 87 -10.60 -15.49 27.08
CA GLU A 87 -11.75 -15.50 27.99
C GLU A 87 -11.51 -16.45 29.17
N ALA A 88 -11.07 -17.69 28.92
CA ALA A 88 -10.79 -18.64 29.99
C ALA A 88 -9.64 -18.21 30.90
N VAL A 89 -8.57 -17.62 30.35
CA VAL A 89 -7.47 -17.07 31.17
C VAL A 89 -7.98 -15.90 32.03
N LEU A 90 -8.82 -15.03 31.48
CA LEU A 90 -9.45 -13.93 32.21
C LEU A 90 -10.40 -14.43 33.30
N ASP A 91 -11.19 -15.48 33.04
CA ASP A 91 -12.07 -16.12 34.01
C ASP A 91 -11.27 -16.76 35.15
N LEU A 92 -10.17 -17.45 34.83
CA LEU A 92 -9.27 -18.04 35.82
C LEU A 92 -8.57 -16.95 36.67
N LEU A 93 -8.18 -15.83 36.06
CA LEU A 93 -7.64 -14.66 36.75
C LEU A 93 -8.69 -14.03 37.68
N ALA A 94 -9.90 -13.78 37.18
CA ALA A 94 -11.01 -13.24 37.97
C ALA A 94 -11.38 -14.15 39.14
N GLY A 95 -11.36 -15.47 38.90
CA GLY A 95 -11.54 -16.52 39.91
C GLY A 95 -10.33 -16.73 40.83
N LYS A 96 -9.24 -15.99 40.64
CA LYS A 96 -7.96 -16.12 41.38
C LYS A 96 -7.36 -17.54 41.35
N GLN A 97 -7.65 -18.30 40.29
CA GLN A 97 -7.11 -19.64 40.05
C GLN A 97 -5.77 -19.60 39.32
N LEU A 98 -5.43 -18.45 38.70
CA LEU A 98 -4.10 -18.15 38.18
C LEU A 98 -3.47 -17.02 38.99
N ASP A 99 -2.30 -17.28 39.58
CA ASP A 99 -1.49 -16.28 40.28
C ASP A 99 -0.23 -15.95 39.45
N PHE A 100 -0.18 -14.73 38.93
CA PHE A 100 0.97 -14.21 38.19
C PHE A 100 1.96 -13.48 39.10
N GLY A 101 1.67 -13.33 40.40
CA GLY A 101 2.53 -12.65 41.38
C GLY A 101 3.97 -13.15 41.35
N ALA A 102 4.15 -14.47 41.32
CA ALA A 102 5.47 -15.11 41.26
C ALA A 102 6.25 -14.84 39.96
N LEU A 103 5.57 -14.46 38.87
CA LEU A 103 6.19 -14.14 37.58
C LEU A 103 6.54 -12.65 37.48
N ILE A 104 6.02 -11.80 38.37
CA ILE A 104 6.30 -10.36 38.38
C ILE A 104 7.57 -10.12 39.19
N SER A 105 8.71 -10.06 38.50
CA SER A 105 9.99 -9.81 39.14
C SER A 105 10.19 -8.33 39.49
N ARG A 106 9.72 -7.41 38.62
CA ARG A 106 9.83 -5.95 38.82
C ARG A 106 8.57 -5.22 38.35
N GLN A 107 8.31 -4.07 38.95
CA GLN A 107 7.39 -3.06 38.41
C GLN A 107 8.20 -1.80 38.09
N VAL A 108 8.04 -1.27 36.89
CA VAL A 108 8.82 -0.13 36.39
C VAL A 108 7.84 0.91 35.82
N PRO A 109 7.93 2.19 36.20
CA PRO A 109 7.12 3.23 35.59
C PRO A 109 7.32 3.27 34.07
N GLN A 110 6.25 3.49 33.30
CA GLN A 110 6.32 3.52 31.83
C GLN A 110 7.36 4.52 31.31
N ALA A 111 7.60 5.62 32.02
CA ALA A 111 8.64 6.61 31.67
C ALA A 111 10.07 6.02 31.65
N GLN A 112 10.30 4.91 32.35
CA GLN A 112 11.55 4.17 32.41
C GLN A 112 11.48 2.85 31.61
N ALA A 113 10.53 2.72 30.69
CA ALA A 113 10.41 1.52 29.85
C ALA A 113 11.73 1.10 29.16
N PRO A 114 12.59 2.02 28.65
CA PRO A 114 13.89 1.62 28.11
C PRO A 114 14.78 0.86 29.11
N ASP A 115 14.73 1.22 30.39
CA ASP A 115 15.48 0.52 31.44
C ASP A 115 14.87 -0.86 31.75
N ALA A 116 13.54 -0.98 31.73
CA ALA A 116 12.85 -2.28 31.83
C ALA A 116 13.28 -3.25 30.72
N TYR A 117 13.39 -2.77 29.47
CA TYR A 117 13.88 -3.60 28.36
C TYR A 117 15.34 -3.98 28.52
N ARG A 118 16.20 -3.07 29.01
CA ARG A 118 17.62 -3.36 29.28
C ARG A 118 17.77 -4.43 30.36
N LEU A 119 17.01 -4.31 31.44
CA LEU A 119 16.98 -5.29 32.53
C LEU A 119 16.60 -6.68 32.02
N LEU A 120 15.57 -6.80 31.17
CA LEU A 120 15.17 -8.08 30.57
C LEU A 120 16.26 -8.72 29.70
N THR A 121 17.15 -7.92 29.11
CA THR A 121 18.26 -8.44 28.31
C THR A 121 19.50 -8.80 29.12
N GLU A 122 19.72 -8.15 30.26
CA GLU A 122 20.94 -8.28 31.06
C GLU A 122 20.77 -9.24 32.26
N ASP A 123 19.58 -9.32 32.83
CA ASP A 123 19.30 -10.14 34.01
C ASP A 123 18.39 -11.32 33.66
N HIS A 124 19.02 -12.48 33.44
CA HIS A 124 18.34 -13.73 33.11
C HIS A 124 17.53 -14.34 34.27
N ALA A 125 17.60 -13.76 35.48
CA ALA A 125 16.75 -14.17 36.62
C ALA A 125 15.38 -13.48 36.60
N LEU A 126 15.18 -12.44 35.79
CA LEU A 126 13.89 -11.77 35.66
C LEU A 126 12.92 -12.62 34.84
N LEU A 127 11.80 -12.99 35.47
CA LEU A 127 10.71 -13.74 34.85
C LEU A 127 9.67 -12.83 34.19
N GLY A 128 9.51 -11.61 34.69
CA GLY A 128 8.53 -10.65 34.16
C GLY A 128 8.68 -9.25 34.73
N VAL A 129 8.38 -8.25 33.90
CA VAL A 129 8.39 -6.83 34.29
C VAL A 129 7.03 -6.22 33.94
N ILE A 130 6.38 -5.60 34.91
CA ILE A 130 5.15 -4.83 34.70
C ILE A 130 5.52 -3.37 34.47
N LEU A 131 5.02 -2.79 33.38
CA LEU A 131 5.03 -1.34 33.19
C LEU A 131 3.85 -0.71 33.91
N THR A 132 4.12 0.17 34.85
CA THR A 132 3.08 0.93 35.57
C THR A 132 2.83 2.25 34.88
N TYR A 133 1.56 2.62 34.79
CA TYR A 133 1.10 3.88 34.23
C TYR A 133 0.60 4.77 35.36
N PRO A 134 0.74 6.10 35.27
CA PRO A 134 0.16 7.00 36.25
C PRO A 134 -1.38 6.83 36.25
N GLU A 135 -2.02 6.95 37.42
CA GLU A 135 -3.48 6.81 37.54
C GLU A 135 -4.23 7.84 36.68
N ASN A 136 -3.65 9.03 36.54
CA ASN A 136 -4.16 10.10 35.69
C ASN A 136 -3.28 10.21 34.44
N VAL A 137 -3.74 9.60 33.35
CA VAL A 137 -3.09 9.72 32.03
C VAL A 137 -3.93 10.65 31.15
N SER A 138 -3.27 11.51 30.37
CA SER A 138 -3.97 12.23 29.31
C SER A 138 -4.52 11.24 28.28
N THR A 139 -5.82 11.30 28.01
CA THR A 139 -6.48 10.53 26.95
C THR A 139 -6.49 11.28 25.62
N ALA A 140 -5.66 12.32 25.48
CA ALA A 140 -5.53 13.07 24.25
C ALA A 140 -5.09 12.13 23.11
N ARG A 141 -5.82 12.16 22.00
CA ARG A 141 -5.52 11.37 20.81
C ARG A 141 -4.43 12.00 19.94
N VAL A 142 -4.08 13.26 20.22
CA VAL A 142 -3.10 14.04 19.48
C VAL A 142 -1.88 14.30 20.35
N ILE A 143 -0.71 13.99 19.80
CA ILE A 143 0.58 14.25 20.43
C ILE A 143 1.21 15.46 19.73
N ALA A 144 1.49 16.50 20.51
CA ALA A 144 2.27 17.64 20.04
C ALA A 144 3.75 17.25 19.94
N MET A 145 4.37 17.57 18.81
CA MET A 145 5.79 17.31 18.58
C MET A 145 6.63 18.50 19.08
N PRO A 146 7.81 18.25 19.67
CA PRO A 146 8.75 19.32 19.96
C PRO A 146 9.15 19.99 18.65
N GLN A 147 8.78 21.25 18.47
CA GLN A 147 9.12 21.98 17.25
C GLN A 147 10.62 22.29 17.26
N LYS A 148 11.31 21.88 16.20
CA LYS A 148 12.64 22.45 15.91
C LYS A 148 12.44 23.92 15.50
N PRO A 149 13.31 24.85 15.91
CA PRO A 149 13.28 26.22 15.40
C PRO A 149 13.25 26.17 13.88
N ALA A 150 12.35 26.95 13.27
CA ALA A 150 12.16 26.96 11.82
C ALA A 150 13.52 27.16 11.12
N GLN A 151 14.04 26.11 10.48
CA GLN A 151 15.26 26.21 9.70
C GLN A 151 14.90 26.90 8.39
N ASN A 152 15.30 28.16 8.28
CA ASN A 152 15.11 29.08 7.16
C ASN A 152 13.63 29.43 6.90
N SER A 153 13.19 30.56 7.47
CA SER A 153 12.02 31.27 6.98
C SER A 153 12.30 31.75 5.56
N ARG A 154 12.00 30.92 4.55
CA ARG A 154 11.78 31.45 3.21
C ARG A 154 10.62 32.44 3.33
N THR A 155 10.77 33.63 2.78
CA THR A 155 9.65 34.56 2.57
C THR A 155 8.64 33.86 1.68
N VAL A 156 7.63 33.25 2.28
CA VAL A 156 6.51 32.65 1.57
C VAL A 156 5.62 33.78 1.07
N VAL A 157 5.40 33.83 -0.24
CA VAL A 157 4.42 34.73 -0.84
C VAL A 157 3.06 34.02 -0.81
N GLY A 158 2.04 34.62 -0.18
CA GLY A 158 0.70 34.05 -0.03
C GLY A 158 0.48 33.29 1.29
N HIS A 159 -0.69 32.65 1.44
CA HIS A 159 -1.02 31.82 2.60
C HIS A 159 -0.66 30.36 2.30
N PRO A 160 0.43 29.81 2.89
CA PRO A 160 0.83 28.42 2.62
C PRO A 160 -0.25 27.45 3.10
N PRO A 161 -0.58 26.40 2.32
CA PRO A 161 -1.55 25.41 2.75
C PRO A 161 -1.07 24.71 4.01
N VAL A 162 -2.00 24.47 4.92
CA VAL A 162 -1.78 23.76 6.17
C VAL A 162 -2.21 22.32 5.95
N VAL A 163 -1.26 21.40 6.06
CA VAL A 163 -1.42 20.04 5.59
C VAL A 163 -1.58 19.04 6.73
N GLY A 164 -2.65 18.25 6.65
CA GLY A 164 -2.79 16.96 7.31
C GLY A 164 -2.40 15.81 6.37
N VAL A 165 -1.78 14.76 6.87
CA VAL A 165 -1.52 13.53 6.09
C VAL A 165 -2.19 12.35 6.78
N ILE A 166 -3.02 11.62 6.05
CA ILE A 166 -3.71 10.40 6.49
C ILE A 166 -3.03 9.21 5.81
N GLY A 167 -2.32 8.41 6.61
CA GLY A 167 -1.49 7.30 6.15
C GLY A 167 -0.01 7.67 6.08
N ALA A 168 0.80 7.09 6.97
CA ALA A 168 2.25 7.23 7.02
C ALA A 168 2.99 5.92 6.66
N GLY A 169 2.32 5.04 5.90
CA GLY A 169 2.86 3.76 5.44
C GLY A 169 4.11 3.89 4.56
N ASN A 170 4.66 2.76 4.13
CA ASN A 170 5.96 2.71 3.45
C ASN A 170 6.08 3.64 2.24
N PHE A 171 5.07 3.68 1.37
CA PHE A 171 5.09 4.56 0.20
C PHE A 171 5.09 6.04 0.60
N ALA A 172 4.17 6.44 1.48
CA ALA A 172 4.09 7.81 1.97
C ALA A 172 5.40 8.24 2.63
N SER A 173 5.94 7.41 3.53
CA SER A 173 7.18 7.65 4.24
C SER A 173 8.42 7.72 3.33
N LEU A 174 8.48 6.99 2.22
CA LEU A 174 9.66 6.96 1.34
C LEU A 174 9.58 7.98 0.20
N VAL A 175 8.37 8.38 -0.22
CA VAL A 175 8.17 9.17 -1.45
C VAL A 175 7.43 10.47 -1.17
N LEU A 176 6.21 10.41 -0.62
CA LEU A 176 5.33 11.57 -0.47
C LEU A 176 5.83 12.55 0.59
N LEU A 177 6.08 12.08 1.81
CA LEU A 177 6.48 12.93 2.93
C LEU A 177 7.81 13.66 2.67
N PRO A 178 8.87 13.03 2.11
CA PRO A 178 10.07 13.75 1.70
C PRO A 178 9.85 14.80 0.63
N ALA A 179 8.92 14.60 -0.29
CA ALA A 179 8.61 15.57 -1.34
C ALA A 179 7.79 16.74 -0.79
N LEU A 180 6.79 16.46 0.05
CA LEU A 180 5.97 17.45 0.72
C LEU A 180 6.80 18.35 1.66
N ALA A 181 7.73 17.77 2.41
CA ALA A 181 8.65 18.51 3.29
C ALA A 181 9.62 19.46 2.55
N LYS A 182 9.72 19.37 1.22
CA LYS A 182 10.52 20.30 0.39
C LYS A 182 9.70 21.45 -0.19
N THR A 183 8.38 21.43 0.00
CA THR A 183 7.49 22.52 -0.41
C THR A 183 7.37 23.57 0.71
N ASP A 184 6.69 24.67 0.43
CA ASP A 184 6.41 25.72 1.43
C ASP A 184 5.14 25.44 2.25
N ALA A 185 4.58 24.23 2.18
CA ALA A 185 3.40 23.84 2.94
C ALA A 185 3.71 23.70 4.45
N ARG A 186 2.76 24.10 5.30
CA ARG A 186 2.88 23.93 6.75
C ARG A 186 2.39 22.54 7.16
N LEU A 187 3.33 21.66 7.54
CA LEU A 187 3.03 20.30 7.99
C LEU A 187 2.46 20.31 9.41
N LYS A 188 1.13 20.19 9.55
CA LYS A 188 0.48 20.24 10.86
C LYS A 188 0.36 18.86 11.48
N THR A 189 -0.43 17.96 10.89
CA THR A 189 -0.79 16.68 11.51
C THR A 189 -0.47 15.51 10.59
N VAL A 190 0.18 14.47 11.11
CA VAL A 190 0.31 13.17 10.43
C VAL A 190 -0.45 12.10 11.22
N VAL A 191 -1.22 11.31 10.49
CA VAL A 191 -2.10 10.27 11.02
C VAL A 191 -1.65 8.92 10.48
N ASP A 192 -1.58 7.92 11.36
CA ASP A 192 -1.45 6.52 10.97
C ASP A 192 -2.10 5.63 12.03
N SER A 193 -2.73 4.52 11.64
CA SER A 193 -3.31 3.59 12.63
C SER A 193 -2.28 3.05 13.61
N SER A 194 -1.00 3.04 13.22
CA SER A 194 0.13 2.87 14.14
C SER A 194 0.58 4.23 14.68
N GLY A 195 0.26 4.50 15.96
CA GLY A 195 0.73 5.71 16.65
C GLY A 195 2.26 5.85 16.68
N ALA A 196 3.00 4.73 16.63
CA ALA A 196 4.45 4.74 16.50
C ALA A 196 4.91 5.23 15.12
N ALA A 197 4.22 4.82 14.05
CA ALA A 197 4.52 5.24 12.69
C ALA A 197 4.27 6.73 12.48
N SER A 198 3.12 7.23 12.94
CA SER A 198 2.80 8.67 12.85
C SER A 198 3.79 9.52 13.66
N ALA A 199 4.14 9.12 14.89
CA ALA A 199 5.14 9.82 15.70
C ALA A 199 6.54 9.82 15.05
N LEU A 200 6.95 8.71 14.42
CA LEU A 200 8.23 8.64 13.70
C LEU A 200 8.23 9.54 12.47
N ALA A 201 7.17 9.50 11.66
CA ALA A 201 6.99 10.37 10.50
C ALA A 201 7.00 11.84 10.91
N ALA A 202 6.31 12.18 12.00
CA ALA A 202 6.24 13.54 12.51
C ALA A 202 7.62 14.07 12.90
N ARG A 203 8.40 13.29 13.67
CA ARG A 203 9.79 13.64 14.03
C ARG A 203 10.69 13.81 12.82
N LYS A 204 10.57 12.90 11.84
CA LYS A 204 11.47 12.84 10.68
C LYS A 204 11.22 13.98 9.69
N TYR A 205 9.96 14.31 9.45
CA TYR A 205 9.57 15.26 8.41
C TYR A 205 9.11 16.62 8.94
N GLY A 206 9.01 16.79 10.26
CA GLY A 206 8.74 18.09 10.88
C GLY A 206 7.25 18.42 11.00
N PHE A 207 6.38 17.43 11.21
CA PHE A 207 4.98 17.71 11.54
C PHE A 207 4.86 18.22 12.97
N ALA A 208 3.95 19.17 13.18
CA ALA A 208 3.66 19.72 14.50
C ALA A 208 2.94 18.72 15.42
N GLN A 209 2.18 17.79 14.85
CA GLN A 209 1.31 16.86 15.58
C GLN A 209 1.33 15.46 14.94
N ALA A 210 1.16 14.45 15.78
CA ALA A 210 0.94 13.07 15.38
C ALA A 210 -0.30 12.51 16.08
N THR A 211 -1.06 11.66 15.38
CA THR A 211 -2.23 10.98 15.95
C THR A 211 -2.44 9.62 15.29
N SER A 212 -3.29 8.78 15.88
CA SER A 212 -3.83 7.57 15.26
C SER A 212 -5.32 7.68 14.92
N GLU A 213 -5.93 8.86 15.13
CA GLU A 213 -7.32 9.14 14.79
C GLU A 213 -7.37 10.12 13.61
N TYR A 214 -7.91 9.69 12.49
CA TYR A 214 -7.89 10.50 11.27
C TYR A 214 -8.87 11.67 11.32
N ARG A 215 -9.95 11.54 12.11
CA ARG A 215 -10.93 12.61 12.30
C ARG A 215 -10.32 13.88 12.88
N GLU A 216 -9.30 13.75 13.73
CA GLU A 216 -8.55 14.90 14.27
C GLU A 216 -7.94 15.75 13.14
N ALA A 217 -7.55 15.16 12.01
CA ALA A 217 -7.03 15.93 10.87
C ALA A 217 -8.14 16.53 9.98
N LEU A 218 -9.32 15.90 9.95
CA LEU A 218 -10.45 16.38 9.15
C LEU A 218 -11.22 17.51 9.85
N GLU A 219 -11.39 17.40 11.17
CA GLU A 219 -12.17 18.32 12.00
C GLU A 219 -11.36 19.57 12.42
N ASP A 220 -10.03 19.52 12.30
CA ASP A 220 -9.15 20.65 12.59
C ASP A 220 -9.35 21.81 11.60
N ALA A 221 -9.88 22.92 12.10
CA ALA A 221 -10.18 24.11 11.31
C ALA A 221 -8.95 24.77 10.67
N ASP A 222 -7.75 24.60 11.25
CA ASP A 222 -6.53 25.17 10.66
C ASP A 222 -6.03 24.38 9.46
N ILE A 223 -6.35 23.09 9.37
CA ILE A 223 -5.94 22.25 8.24
C ILE A 223 -6.78 22.63 7.04
N THR A 224 -6.13 23.08 5.97
CA THR A 224 -6.80 23.46 4.72
C THR A 224 -6.80 22.32 3.71
N THR A 225 -5.86 21.39 3.86
CA THR A 225 -5.54 20.38 2.85
C THR A 225 -5.20 19.05 3.50
N VAL A 226 -5.68 17.95 2.94
CA VAL A 226 -5.31 16.60 3.37
C VAL A 226 -4.68 15.80 2.24
N PHE A 227 -3.64 15.05 2.57
CA PHE A 227 -3.05 14.02 1.72
C PHE A 227 -3.47 12.65 2.22
N ILE A 228 -4.04 11.83 1.35
CA ILE A 228 -4.53 10.48 1.67
C ILE A 228 -3.62 9.47 0.97
N ALA A 229 -2.91 8.66 1.75
CA ALA A 229 -1.95 7.66 1.28
C ALA A 229 -2.13 6.33 2.04
N THR A 230 -3.38 5.87 2.13
CA THR A 230 -3.81 4.67 2.85
C THR A 230 -3.95 3.46 1.91
N ARG A 231 -4.64 2.40 2.34
CA ARG A 231 -5.00 1.29 1.43
C ARG A 231 -6.12 1.72 0.49
N HIS A 232 -6.13 1.19 -0.73
CA HIS A 232 -7.00 1.65 -1.81
C HIS A 232 -8.49 1.67 -1.43
N ASN A 233 -8.98 0.64 -0.73
CA ASN A 233 -10.37 0.52 -0.26
C ASN A 233 -10.85 1.60 0.71
N THR A 234 -9.94 2.44 1.22
CA THR A 234 -10.30 3.55 2.12
C THR A 234 -10.25 4.92 1.45
N HIS A 235 -9.72 5.00 0.21
CA HIS A 235 -9.50 6.27 -0.48
C HIS A 235 -10.81 7.02 -0.71
N ALA A 236 -11.81 6.40 -1.35
CA ALA A 236 -13.09 7.04 -1.66
C ALA A 236 -13.76 7.62 -0.41
N ARG A 237 -13.85 6.82 0.67
CA ARG A 237 -14.40 7.26 1.95
C ARG A 237 -13.67 8.49 2.50
N PHE A 238 -12.34 8.44 2.60
CA PHE A 238 -11.57 9.55 3.16
C PHE A 238 -11.59 10.80 2.27
N VAL A 239 -11.64 10.64 0.95
CA VAL A 239 -11.83 11.75 -0.01
C VAL A 239 -13.17 12.42 0.23
N ILE A 240 -14.25 11.65 0.33
CA ILE A 240 -15.61 12.17 0.56
C ILE A 240 -15.68 12.92 1.89
N GLU A 241 -15.20 12.31 2.98
CA GLU A 241 -15.21 12.94 4.31
C GLU A 241 -14.38 14.23 4.34
N ALA A 242 -13.22 14.24 3.68
CA ALA A 242 -12.36 15.43 3.61
C ALA A 242 -12.97 16.57 2.77
N LEU A 243 -13.56 16.25 1.61
CA LEU A 243 -14.24 17.24 0.77
C LEU A 243 -15.42 17.86 1.52
N ARG A 244 -16.22 17.05 2.21
CA ARG A 244 -17.35 17.52 3.04
C ARG A 244 -16.90 18.33 4.25
N ALA A 245 -15.71 18.05 4.79
CA ALA A 245 -15.07 18.89 5.81
C ALA A 245 -14.45 20.18 5.22
N GLY A 246 -14.67 20.48 3.94
CA GLY A 246 -14.21 21.69 3.28
C GLY A 246 -12.71 21.72 3.03
N LYS A 247 -12.05 20.56 2.94
CA LYS A 247 -10.59 20.46 2.72
C LYS A 247 -10.28 20.30 1.23
N HIS A 248 -9.13 20.82 0.80
CA HIS A 248 -8.49 20.37 -0.44
C HIS A 248 -7.94 18.96 -0.25
N VAL A 249 -7.97 18.14 -1.30
CA VAL A 249 -7.61 16.73 -1.21
C VAL A 249 -6.58 16.34 -2.26
N PHE A 250 -5.47 15.76 -1.80
CA PHE A 250 -4.58 14.95 -2.61
C PHE A 250 -4.77 13.50 -2.19
N VAL A 251 -5.04 12.59 -3.11
CA VAL A 251 -5.20 11.16 -2.81
C VAL A 251 -4.31 10.33 -3.71
N GLU A 252 -3.61 9.37 -3.14
CA GLU A 252 -2.89 8.38 -3.94
C GLU A 252 -3.83 7.57 -4.82
N LYS A 253 -3.34 7.10 -5.96
CA LYS A 253 -4.14 6.26 -6.84
C LYS A 253 -4.37 4.87 -6.22
N PRO A 254 -5.53 4.22 -6.49
CA PRO A 254 -6.67 4.70 -7.28
C PRO A 254 -7.60 5.59 -6.45
N LEU A 255 -8.42 6.40 -7.12
CA LEU A 255 -9.42 7.23 -6.43
C LEU A 255 -10.52 6.39 -5.76
N ALA A 256 -10.97 5.34 -6.44
CA ALA A 256 -12.05 4.45 -6.04
C ALA A 256 -11.78 3.04 -6.57
N LEU A 257 -12.41 2.03 -5.98
CA LEU A 257 -12.31 0.63 -6.42
C LEU A 257 -13.44 0.20 -7.35
N ASN A 258 -14.54 0.93 -7.39
CA ASN A 258 -15.70 0.61 -8.20
C ASN A 258 -16.49 1.88 -8.60
N ARG A 259 -17.47 1.68 -9.50
CA ARG A 259 -18.31 2.76 -10.03
C ARG A 259 -19.17 3.45 -8.97
N GLU A 260 -19.67 2.71 -7.98
CA GLU A 260 -20.50 3.26 -6.91
C GLU A 260 -19.69 4.25 -6.05
N GLU A 261 -18.50 3.84 -5.60
CA GLU A 261 -17.57 4.71 -4.88
C GLU A 261 -17.18 5.95 -5.70
N LEU A 262 -16.90 5.79 -7.00
CA LEU A 262 -16.58 6.92 -7.87
C LEU A 262 -17.74 7.92 -7.99
N LEU A 263 -18.98 7.43 -8.11
CA LEU A 263 -20.18 8.28 -8.12
C LEU A 263 -20.37 9.04 -6.80
N GLN A 264 -20.11 8.39 -5.67
CA GLN A 264 -20.16 9.05 -4.36
C GLN A 264 -19.08 10.14 -4.24
N VAL A 265 -17.86 9.88 -4.74
CA VAL A 265 -16.80 10.89 -4.80
C VAL A 265 -17.18 12.05 -5.71
N ARG A 266 -17.80 11.79 -6.88
CA ARG A 266 -18.31 12.84 -7.77
C ARG A 266 -19.29 13.75 -7.04
N SER A 267 -20.30 13.18 -6.38
CA SER A 267 -21.29 13.95 -5.60
C SER A 267 -20.61 14.83 -4.55
N ALA A 268 -19.68 14.26 -3.77
CA ALA A 268 -18.95 15.01 -2.75
C ALA A 268 -18.06 16.12 -3.33
N TRP A 269 -17.46 15.90 -4.52
CA TRP A 269 -16.66 16.90 -5.21
C TRP A 269 -17.52 18.05 -5.76
N GLU A 270 -18.68 17.74 -6.35
CA GLU A 270 -19.65 18.75 -6.80
C GLU A 270 -20.19 19.57 -5.62
N GLU A 271 -20.49 18.93 -4.49
CA GLU A 271 -20.91 19.57 -3.23
C GLU A 271 -19.83 20.49 -2.63
N ALA A 272 -18.55 20.14 -2.80
CA ALA A 272 -17.44 20.86 -2.18
C ALA A 272 -17.06 22.17 -2.87
N GLY A 273 -17.60 22.46 -4.06
CA GLY A 273 -17.37 23.71 -4.80
C GLY A 273 -15.90 23.90 -5.18
N ASP A 274 -15.26 24.95 -4.66
CA ASP A 274 -13.89 25.35 -5.05
C ASP A 274 -12.78 24.44 -4.50
N ARG A 275 -13.11 23.32 -3.86
CA ARG A 275 -12.12 22.39 -3.31
C ARG A 275 -11.46 21.57 -4.41
N HIS A 276 -10.17 21.83 -4.56
CA HIS A 276 -9.29 21.02 -5.39
C HIS A 276 -9.20 19.58 -4.90
N LEU A 277 -9.50 18.63 -5.80
CA LEU A 277 -9.21 17.21 -5.67
C LEU A 277 -8.16 16.81 -6.71
N MET A 278 -7.10 16.13 -6.26
CA MET A 278 -6.04 15.63 -7.12
C MET A 278 -5.76 14.16 -6.82
N ILE A 279 -5.62 13.35 -7.87
CA ILE A 279 -5.10 11.98 -7.78
C ILE A 279 -3.58 12.00 -8.01
N GLY A 280 -2.83 11.16 -7.30
CA GLY A 280 -1.39 10.93 -7.43
C GLY A 280 -0.94 10.30 -8.76
N PHE A 281 -1.36 10.88 -9.89
CA PHE A 281 -0.91 10.50 -11.23
C PHE A 281 0.45 11.12 -11.57
N ASN A 282 1.50 10.72 -10.84
CA ASN A 282 2.78 11.43 -10.91
C ASN A 282 3.51 11.38 -12.28
N ARG A 283 3.23 10.40 -13.17
CA ARG A 283 4.00 10.22 -14.41
C ARG A 283 3.92 11.38 -15.36
N ARG A 284 2.76 12.05 -15.46
CA ARG A 284 2.59 13.24 -16.31
C ARG A 284 3.46 14.41 -15.86
N PHE A 285 3.88 14.45 -14.59
CA PHE A 285 4.79 15.46 -14.05
C PHE A 285 6.26 15.07 -14.15
N ALA A 286 6.59 13.88 -14.66
CA ALA A 286 7.97 13.49 -14.82
C ALA A 286 8.67 14.39 -15.87
N PRO A 287 9.89 14.92 -15.61
CA PRO A 287 10.52 15.89 -16.50
C PRO A 287 10.63 15.42 -17.96
N LEU A 288 10.97 14.14 -18.18
CA LEU A 288 11.07 13.56 -19.52
C LEU A 288 9.70 13.31 -20.16
N ALA A 289 8.65 12.98 -19.39
CA ALA A 289 7.28 12.87 -19.89
C ALA A 289 6.73 14.24 -20.30
N MET A 290 6.97 15.28 -19.49
CA MET A 290 6.62 16.66 -19.84
C MET A 290 7.36 17.13 -21.10
N ARG A 291 8.64 16.77 -21.25
CA ARG A 291 9.40 17.07 -22.48
C ARG A 291 8.81 16.35 -23.69
N MET A 292 8.46 15.08 -23.54
CA MET A 292 7.78 14.29 -24.58
C MET A 292 6.45 14.92 -24.99
N ARG A 293 5.60 15.30 -24.02
CA ARG A 293 4.34 16.02 -24.26
C ARG A 293 4.55 17.32 -25.03
N LYS A 294 5.56 18.12 -24.67
CA LYS A 294 5.89 19.37 -25.38
C LYS A 294 6.31 19.12 -26.83
N LEU A 295 7.08 18.07 -27.10
CA LEU A 295 7.46 17.69 -28.47
C LEU A 295 6.23 17.27 -29.28
N LEU A 296 5.30 16.53 -28.67
CA LEU A 296 4.07 16.05 -29.30
C LEU A 296 2.99 17.14 -29.49
N ALA A 297 3.18 18.34 -28.93
CA ALA A 297 2.19 19.42 -28.99
C ALA A 297 2.03 20.02 -30.40
N SER A 298 3.07 19.95 -31.25
CA SER A 298 3.06 20.49 -32.61
C SER A 298 2.73 19.44 -33.68
N ARG A 299 2.13 18.31 -33.30
CA ARG A 299 1.78 17.23 -34.23
C ARG A 299 0.60 17.64 -35.11
N SER A 300 0.55 17.11 -36.34
CA SER A 300 -0.57 17.32 -37.26
C SER A 300 -1.42 16.07 -37.52
N GLN A 301 -1.00 14.92 -36.99
CA GLN A 301 -1.64 13.62 -37.20
C GLN A 301 -1.87 12.90 -35.85
N PRO A 302 -2.77 11.89 -35.82
CA PRO A 302 -2.96 11.04 -34.64
C PRO A 302 -1.67 10.38 -34.15
N LEU A 303 -1.69 9.95 -32.89
CA LEU A 303 -0.61 9.21 -32.25
C LEU A 303 -0.92 7.71 -32.21
N SER A 304 0.12 6.88 -32.38
CA SER A 304 0.11 5.49 -31.90
C SER A 304 1.05 5.40 -30.70
N VAL A 305 0.50 5.06 -29.53
CA VAL A 305 1.23 4.99 -28.27
C VAL A 305 1.32 3.55 -27.79
N ILE A 306 2.51 3.06 -27.47
CA ILE A 306 2.73 1.74 -26.87
C ILE A 306 3.39 1.93 -25.52
N TYR A 307 2.74 1.47 -24.45
CA TYR A 307 3.28 1.51 -23.10
C TYR A 307 3.46 0.08 -22.57
N THR A 308 4.71 -0.38 -22.52
CA THR A 308 5.06 -1.66 -21.91
C THR A 308 5.43 -1.47 -20.43
N VAL A 309 4.77 -2.25 -19.57
CA VAL A 309 4.99 -2.25 -18.13
C VAL A 309 5.33 -3.67 -17.65
N ASN A 310 6.59 -3.88 -17.31
CA ASN A 310 7.07 -5.07 -16.63
C ASN A 310 6.86 -4.91 -15.10
N ALA A 311 5.64 -5.14 -14.66
CA ALA A 311 5.22 -4.90 -13.28
C ALA A 311 5.78 -5.96 -12.29
N GLY A 312 6.25 -7.10 -12.82
CA GLY A 312 6.82 -8.24 -12.08
C GLY A 312 5.79 -8.99 -11.24
N ALA A 313 6.05 -10.27 -10.94
CA ALA A 313 5.13 -11.09 -10.16
C ALA A 313 5.11 -10.66 -8.69
N ILE A 314 3.92 -10.75 -8.08
CA ILE A 314 3.71 -10.64 -6.63
C ILE A 314 2.99 -11.89 -6.13
N PRO A 315 3.08 -12.22 -4.83
CA PRO A 315 2.37 -13.38 -4.29
C PRO A 315 0.85 -13.26 -4.49
N PRO A 316 0.14 -14.37 -4.76
CA PRO A 316 -1.33 -14.38 -4.91
C PRO A 316 -2.10 -13.80 -3.71
N GLU A 317 -1.57 -13.99 -2.51
CA GLU A 317 -2.12 -13.54 -1.22
C GLU A 317 -1.79 -12.07 -0.89
N HIS A 318 -1.05 -11.37 -1.74
CA HIS A 318 -0.75 -9.96 -1.51
C HIS A 318 -2.03 -9.13 -1.56
N TRP A 319 -2.22 -8.19 -0.61
CA TRP A 319 -3.45 -7.41 -0.46
C TRP A 319 -3.94 -6.69 -1.73
N THR A 320 -3.05 -6.38 -2.66
CA THR A 320 -3.42 -5.77 -3.96
C THR A 320 -4.24 -6.70 -4.84
N GLN A 321 -4.11 -8.02 -4.66
CA GLN A 321 -4.87 -9.04 -5.38
C GLN A 321 -6.26 -9.24 -4.76
N ASP A 322 -6.46 -8.86 -3.49
CA ASP A 322 -7.80 -8.84 -2.90
C ASP A 322 -8.61 -7.72 -3.55
N LEU A 323 -9.69 -8.09 -4.25
CA LEU A 323 -10.55 -7.15 -4.96
C LEU A 323 -11.24 -6.15 -4.02
N LYS A 324 -11.47 -6.51 -2.75
CA LYS A 324 -12.12 -5.64 -1.76
C LYS A 324 -11.15 -4.67 -1.09
N VAL A 325 -9.85 -4.98 -1.07
CA VAL A 325 -8.83 -4.14 -0.42
C VAL A 325 -8.01 -3.36 -1.45
N GLY A 326 -7.53 -4.05 -2.48
CA GLY A 326 -6.66 -3.50 -3.51
C GLY A 326 -7.30 -3.26 -4.87
N GLY A 327 -8.41 -3.93 -5.19
CA GLY A 327 -9.09 -3.83 -6.49
C GLY A 327 -8.35 -4.51 -7.65
N GLY A 328 -7.31 -5.29 -7.38
CA GLY A 328 -6.42 -5.80 -8.41
C GLY A 328 -5.43 -4.75 -8.92
N ARG A 329 -4.45 -5.21 -9.70
CA ARG A 329 -3.34 -4.36 -10.13
C ARG A 329 -3.67 -3.40 -11.28
N ILE A 330 -4.72 -3.67 -12.05
CA ILE A 330 -5.13 -2.76 -13.13
C ILE A 330 -5.80 -1.51 -12.57
N ILE A 331 -6.78 -1.67 -11.68
CA ILE A 331 -7.38 -0.54 -10.97
C ILE A 331 -6.32 0.15 -10.10
N GLY A 332 -5.55 -0.63 -9.34
CA GLY A 332 -4.60 -0.08 -8.38
C GLY A 332 -3.32 0.52 -8.96
N GLU A 333 -2.78 0.03 -10.08
CA GLU A 333 -1.51 0.50 -10.68
C GLU A 333 -1.66 0.83 -12.17
N GLY A 334 -2.43 0.03 -12.91
CA GLY A 334 -2.69 0.22 -14.35
C GLY A 334 -3.28 1.58 -14.73
N CYS A 335 -4.12 2.16 -13.86
CA CYS A 335 -4.69 3.50 -14.04
C CYS A 335 -3.63 4.59 -14.26
N HIS A 336 -2.42 4.42 -13.70
CA HIS A 336 -1.31 5.36 -13.88
C HIS A 336 -0.78 5.40 -15.30
N PHE A 337 -0.86 4.28 -16.01
CA PHE A 337 -0.37 4.16 -17.38
C PHE A 337 -1.42 4.62 -18.38
N ILE A 338 -2.69 4.36 -18.09
CA ILE A 338 -3.83 4.95 -18.81
C ILE A 338 -3.75 6.47 -18.71
N ASP A 339 -3.53 7.01 -17.50
CA ASP A 339 -3.33 8.45 -17.26
C ASP A 339 -2.23 9.04 -18.15
N LEU A 340 -1.05 8.41 -18.18
CA LEU A 340 0.08 8.95 -18.92
C LEU A 340 -0.20 8.96 -20.43
N ILE A 341 -0.81 7.90 -20.98
CA ILE A 341 -1.20 7.91 -22.40
C ILE A 341 -2.22 9.02 -22.66
N ARG A 342 -3.26 9.13 -21.81
CA ARG A 342 -4.27 10.19 -21.92
C ARG A 342 -3.67 11.59 -21.84
N HIS A 343 -2.64 11.80 -21.02
CA HIS A 343 -1.90 13.04 -20.95
C HIS A 343 -1.06 13.30 -22.21
N LEU A 344 -0.33 12.29 -22.70
CA LEU A 344 0.52 12.40 -23.89
C LEU A 344 -0.28 12.65 -25.17
N VAL A 345 -1.44 12.01 -25.32
CA VAL A 345 -2.39 12.26 -26.40
C VAL A 345 -3.08 13.60 -26.16
N GLY A 346 -3.66 13.83 -24.99
CA GLY A 346 -4.34 15.08 -24.66
C GLY A 346 -5.68 15.27 -25.37
N ALA A 347 -6.34 14.17 -25.75
CA ALA A 347 -7.70 14.11 -26.24
C ALA A 347 -8.49 13.07 -25.42
N PRO A 348 -9.82 13.19 -25.25
CA PRO A 348 -10.65 12.24 -24.47
C PRO A 348 -10.56 10.79 -24.95
N ILE A 349 -10.70 9.82 -24.03
CA ILE A 349 -10.85 8.40 -24.34
C ILE A 349 -12.30 8.16 -24.75
N VAL A 350 -12.50 7.60 -25.95
CA VAL A 350 -13.83 7.34 -26.53
C VAL A 350 -14.13 5.85 -26.69
N GLY A 351 -13.10 5.00 -26.65
CA GLY A 351 -13.22 3.55 -26.77
C GLY A 351 -12.16 2.82 -25.96
N LEU A 352 -12.49 1.60 -25.52
CA LEU A 352 -11.58 0.75 -24.77
C LEU A 352 -11.86 -0.72 -25.05
N GLU A 353 -10.80 -1.47 -25.33
CA GLU A 353 -10.80 -2.93 -25.30
C GLU A 353 -9.69 -3.45 -24.39
N ALA A 354 -9.86 -4.63 -23.81
CA ALA A 354 -8.83 -5.25 -23.00
C ALA A 354 -8.87 -6.77 -23.09
N ARG A 355 -7.71 -7.41 -22.92
CA ARG A 355 -7.58 -8.88 -22.89
C ARG A 355 -6.52 -9.31 -21.88
N MET A 356 -6.83 -10.36 -21.11
CA MET A 356 -5.89 -11.00 -20.19
C MET A 356 -5.07 -12.10 -20.87
N LEU A 357 -3.84 -12.31 -20.39
CA LEU A 357 -3.01 -13.45 -20.78
C LEU A 357 -3.39 -14.72 -19.98
N GLY A 358 -3.23 -15.88 -20.61
CA GLY A 358 -3.09 -17.16 -19.92
C GLY A 358 -4.41 -17.78 -19.43
N ASP A 359 -5.39 -17.94 -20.34
CA ASP A 359 -6.65 -18.64 -20.04
C ASP A 359 -6.49 -20.13 -20.23
N VAL A 360 -5.53 -20.69 -19.50
CA VAL A 360 -5.10 -22.09 -19.64
C VAL A 360 -4.75 -22.68 -18.28
N PRO A 361 -4.90 -24.01 -18.11
CA PRO A 361 -4.54 -24.69 -16.87
C PRO A 361 -3.11 -24.39 -16.42
N GLY A 362 -2.91 -24.17 -15.12
CA GLY A 362 -1.59 -23.94 -14.51
C GLY A 362 -1.13 -22.47 -14.48
N VAL A 363 -1.85 -21.55 -15.12
CA VAL A 363 -1.62 -20.10 -14.93
C VAL A 363 -2.38 -19.63 -13.71
N GLY A 364 -1.65 -19.12 -12.71
CA GLY A 364 -2.23 -18.51 -11.50
C GLY A 364 -2.90 -17.16 -11.78
N VAL A 365 -2.81 -16.23 -10.82
CA VAL A 365 -3.36 -14.85 -10.93
C VAL A 365 -3.14 -14.30 -12.34
N ARG A 366 -4.21 -14.00 -13.07
CA ARG A 366 -4.16 -13.60 -14.50
C ARG A 366 -4.58 -12.16 -14.75
N GLN A 367 -5.28 -11.59 -13.78
CA GLN A 367 -5.81 -10.23 -13.75
C GLN A 367 -4.71 -9.16 -13.77
N ASP A 368 -3.44 -9.54 -13.57
CA ASP A 368 -2.26 -8.65 -13.63
C ASP A 368 -1.39 -8.85 -14.89
N LYS A 369 -1.96 -9.48 -15.92
CA LYS A 369 -1.33 -9.63 -17.24
C LYS A 369 -2.36 -9.26 -18.31
N MET A 370 -2.34 -8.02 -18.75
CA MET A 370 -3.39 -7.45 -19.58
C MET A 370 -2.81 -6.55 -20.68
N SER A 371 -3.38 -6.68 -21.88
CA SER A 371 -3.26 -5.65 -22.93
C SER A 371 -4.52 -4.81 -22.93
N ILE A 372 -4.39 -3.49 -22.83
CA ILE A 372 -5.49 -2.53 -22.81
C ILE A 372 -5.31 -1.61 -24.01
N LEU A 373 -6.26 -1.63 -24.95
CA LEU A 373 -6.31 -0.72 -26.09
C LEU A 373 -7.24 0.44 -25.77
N LEU A 374 -6.76 1.66 -26.00
CA LEU A 374 -7.46 2.93 -25.80
C LEU A 374 -7.63 3.61 -27.15
N GLU A 375 -8.84 4.09 -27.42
CA GLU A 375 -9.17 4.90 -28.60
C GLU A 375 -9.50 6.32 -28.15
N PHE A 376 -8.98 7.31 -28.88
CA PHE A 376 -9.11 8.71 -28.50
C PHE A 376 -9.92 9.52 -29.53
N ALA A 377 -10.56 10.59 -29.05
CA ALA A 377 -11.43 11.44 -29.88
C ALA A 377 -10.71 12.08 -31.09
N ASP A 378 -9.39 12.27 -31.03
CA ASP A 378 -8.58 12.80 -32.14
C ASP A 378 -8.14 11.71 -33.15
N GLY A 379 -8.63 10.48 -32.99
CA GLY A 379 -8.25 9.31 -33.79
C GLY A 379 -6.95 8.65 -33.35
N SER A 380 -6.31 9.13 -32.28
CA SER A 380 -5.13 8.46 -31.71
C SER A 380 -5.53 7.12 -31.09
N MET A 381 -4.54 6.22 -30.98
CA MET A 381 -4.68 4.94 -30.30
C MET A 381 -3.52 4.76 -29.32
N GLY A 382 -3.80 4.10 -28.20
CA GLY A 382 -2.79 3.78 -27.20
C GLY A 382 -2.97 2.39 -26.62
N THR A 383 -1.89 1.63 -26.50
CA THR A 383 -1.92 0.28 -25.92
C THR A 383 -1.07 0.22 -24.67
N VAL A 384 -1.64 -0.19 -23.55
CA VAL A 384 -0.90 -0.56 -22.33
C VAL A 384 -0.72 -2.08 -22.32
N HIS A 385 0.52 -2.55 -22.34
CA HIS A 385 0.87 -3.92 -22.00
C HIS A 385 1.31 -3.99 -20.54
N TYR A 386 0.38 -4.35 -19.66
CA TYR A 386 0.64 -4.55 -18.24
C TYR A 386 1.02 -6.02 -17.99
N LEU A 387 2.28 -6.28 -17.63
CA LEU A 387 2.85 -7.63 -17.59
C LEU A 387 3.48 -7.95 -16.23
N ALA A 388 2.85 -8.84 -15.47
CA ALA A 388 3.38 -9.33 -14.19
C ALA A 388 4.23 -10.62 -14.31
N ASN A 389 4.53 -11.11 -15.52
CA ASN A 389 5.33 -12.32 -15.75
C ASN A 389 6.79 -12.06 -16.17
N GLY A 390 7.21 -10.79 -16.28
CA GLY A 390 8.58 -10.46 -16.65
C GLY A 390 9.56 -10.50 -15.47
N SER A 391 10.86 -10.62 -15.81
CA SER A 391 11.95 -10.62 -14.83
C SER A 391 12.18 -9.24 -14.23
N LYS A 392 12.42 -9.15 -12.91
CA LYS A 392 12.80 -7.91 -12.22
C LYS A 392 14.14 -7.31 -12.71
N ARG A 393 14.94 -8.06 -13.48
CA ARG A 393 16.17 -7.56 -14.13
C ARG A 393 15.90 -6.69 -15.35
N PHE A 394 14.73 -6.80 -15.96
CA PHE A 394 14.33 -5.97 -17.10
C PHE A 394 13.71 -4.66 -16.61
N PRO A 395 13.98 -3.51 -17.26
CA PRO A 395 13.39 -2.22 -16.87
C PRO A 395 11.88 -2.27 -16.74
N LYS A 396 11.33 -1.49 -15.81
CA LYS A 396 9.91 -1.58 -15.47
C LYS A 396 9.01 -1.01 -16.57
N GLU A 397 9.43 0.07 -17.21
CA GLU A 397 8.51 0.93 -17.99
C GLU A 397 9.16 1.44 -19.26
N ARG A 398 8.45 1.33 -20.39
CA ARG A 398 8.85 1.91 -21.68
C ARG A 398 7.64 2.44 -22.41
N VAL A 399 7.72 3.68 -22.88
CA VAL A 399 6.68 4.33 -23.70
C VAL A 399 7.24 4.65 -25.07
N GLU A 400 6.54 4.26 -26.12
CA GLU A 400 6.89 4.53 -27.51
C GLU A 400 5.73 5.27 -28.17
N VAL A 401 6.01 6.37 -28.84
CA VAL A 401 4.99 7.17 -29.53
C VAL A 401 5.41 7.37 -30.97
N PHE A 402 4.56 6.95 -31.89
CA PHE A 402 4.74 7.05 -33.33
C PHE A 402 3.77 8.09 -33.90
N SER A 403 4.27 9.00 -34.72
CA SER A 403 3.46 9.95 -35.48
C SER A 403 4.29 10.60 -36.60
N GLU A 404 3.69 10.81 -37.78
CA GLU A 404 4.30 11.60 -38.87
C GLU A 404 5.71 11.14 -39.32
N GLY A 405 5.98 9.83 -39.31
CA GLY A 405 7.31 9.28 -39.63
C GLY A 405 8.37 9.51 -38.54
N ARG A 406 7.95 9.93 -37.34
CA ARG A 406 8.80 10.22 -36.18
C ARG A 406 8.44 9.30 -35.02
N VAL A 407 9.43 9.02 -34.17
CA VAL A 407 9.25 8.17 -32.99
C VAL A 407 9.90 8.83 -31.78
N LEU A 408 9.19 8.83 -30.66
CA LEU A 408 9.75 9.16 -29.34
C LEU A 408 9.71 7.91 -28.45
N VAL A 409 10.85 7.62 -27.80
CA VAL A 409 10.99 6.47 -26.89
C VAL A 409 11.41 6.98 -25.51
N LEU A 410 10.54 6.83 -24.52
CA LEU A 410 10.81 7.10 -23.11
C LEU A 410 11.09 5.78 -22.39
N ASP A 411 12.35 5.56 -22.02
CA ASP A 411 12.80 4.37 -21.32
C ASP A 411 12.97 4.66 -19.82
N ASN A 412 12.12 4.01 -19.02
CA ASN A 412 12.13 3.94 -17.58
C ASN A 412 12.27 5.29 -16.87
N PHE A 413 11.77 6.38 -17.49
CA PHE A 413 11.92 7.76 -17.00
C PHE A 413 13.38 8.19 -16.76
N GLN A 414 14.32 7.57 -17.46
CA GLN A 414 15.75 7.88 -17.41
C GLN A 414 16.27 8.42 -18.73
N ARG A 415 15.70 7.97 -19.86
CA ARG A 415 16.14 8.36 -21.20
C ARG A 415 14.94 8.60 -22.10
N LEU A 416 14.94 9.72 -22.80
CA LEU A 416 14.03 10.02 -23.90
C LEU A 416 14.84 10.08 -25.19
N GLN A 417 14.42 9.38 -26.24
CA GLN A 417 15.08 9.36 -27.54
C GLN A 417 14.11 9.80 -28.63
N GLY A 418 14.62 10.54 -29.61
CA GLY A 418 13.87 10.93 -30.80
C GLY A 418 14.48 10.31 -32.06
N TYR A 419 13.61 9.80 -32.91
CA TYR A 419 13.94 9.27 -34.24
C TYR A 419 13.11 10.03 -35.26
N GLY A 420 13.75 10.57 -36.31
CA GLY A 420 13.06 11.44 -37.27
C GLY A 420 12.59 12.79 -36.68
N TRP A 421 13.09 13.19 -35.50
CA TRP A 421 12.68 14.42 -34.82
C TRP A 421 13.70 15.55 -35.07
N GLY A 422 13.34 16.50 -35.94
CA GLY A 422 14.18 17.69 -36.19
C GLY A 422 14.48 18.45 -34.90
N GLY A 423 15.77 18.70 -34.63
CA GLY A 423 16.20 19.44 -33.44
C GLY A 423 16.14 18.67 -32.12
N PHE A 424 15.82 17.37 -32.12
CA PHE A 424 15.81 16.55 -30.90
C PHE A 424 16.25 15.10 -31.14
N ALA A 425 17.48 14.78 -30.75
CA ALA A 425 17.99 13.40 -30.79
C ALA A 425 17.68 12.61 -29.49
N GLY A 426 17.63 13.30 -28.35
CA GLY A 426 17.32 12.68 -27.06
C GLY A 426 17.70 13.53 -25.85
N ALA A 427 17.32 13.04 -24.68
CA ALA A 427 17.65 13.60 -23.37
C ALA A 427 17.84 12.46 -22.36
N ARG A 428 18.70 12.65 -21.37
CA ARG A 428 18.95 11.68 -20.29
C ARG A 428 18.91 12.37 -18.95
N GLY A 429 18.16 11.82 -18.00
CA GLY A 429 18.16 12.24 -16.62
C GLY A 429 19.37 11.70 -15.86
N MET A 430 19.86 12.45 -14.86
CA MET A 430 20.94 11.97 -13.97
C MET A 430 20.51 10.77 -13.14
N ARG A 431 19.22 10.70 -12.80
CA ARG A 431 18.57 9.61 -12.06
C ARG A 431 17.18 9.41 -12.62
N GLN A 432 16.56 8.28 -12.26
CA GLN A 432 15.14 8.07 -12.54
C GLN A 432 14.31 9.12 -11.79
N ASP A 433 13.48 9.84 -12.53
CA ASP A 433 12.52 10.79 -11.97
C ASP A 433 11.14 10.54 -12.55
N LYS A 434 10.24 10.07 -11.69
CA LYS A 434 8.87 9.70 -12.06
C LYS A 434 7.87 10.83 -11.81
N GLY A 435 8.30 12.01 -11.36
CA GLY A 435 7.46 13.19 -11.23
C GLY A 435 6.82 13.44 -9.86
N HIS A 436 6.99 12.58 -8.84
CA HIS A 436 6.32 12.77 -7.53
C HIS A 436 6.59 14.14 -6.89
N GLN A 437 7.83 14.63 -6.95
CA GLN A 437 8.15 15.95 -6.38
C GLN A 437 7.52 17.09 -7.20
N ALA A 438 7.53 16.98 -8.53
CA ALA A 438 6.94 17.98 -9.40
C ALA A 438 5.41 18.02 -9.30
N GLU A 439 4.78 16.85 -9.13
CA GLU A 439 3.35 16.68 -8.88
C GLU A 439 2.91 17.39 -7.60
N ILE A 440 3.55 17.05 -6.46
CA ILE A 440 3.23 17.65 -5.18
C ILE A 440 3.47 19.16 -5.22
N GLN A 441 4.57 19.59 -5.84
CA GLN A 441 4.83 21.02 -6.01
C GLN A 441 3.76 21.71 -6.84
N ALA A 442 3.30 21.11 -7.94
CA ALA A 442 2.23 21.68 -8.77
C ALA A 442 0.92 21.83 -7.98
N PHE A 443 0.57 20.84 -7.16
CA PHE A 443 -0.59 20.90 -6.28
C PHE A 443 -0.46 22.03 -5.26
N ILE A 444 0.64 22.09 -4.51
CA ILE A 444 0.87 23.13 -3.49
C ILE A 444 0.88 24.53 -4.11
N THR A 445 1.57 24.72 -5.25
CA THR A 445 1.58 25.99 -5.98
C THR A 445 0.18 26.41 -6.39
N ARG A 446 -0.66 25.47 -6.87
CA ARG A 446 -2.05 25.78 -7.22
C ARG A 446 -2.89 26.17 -6.00
N LEU A 447 -2.68 25.54 -4.84
CA LEU A 447 -3.36 25.93 -3.62
C LEU A 447 -2.99 27.34 -3.15
N GLN A 448 -1.73 27.73 -3.33
CA GLN A 448 -1.23 29.07 -2.96
C GLN A 448 -1.75 30.17 -3.91
N ASN A 449 -1.75 29.89 -5.22
CA ASN A 449 -1.91 30.94 -6.23
C ASN A 449 -3.32 31.02 -6.85
N GLY A 450 -4.21 30.06 -6.61
CA GLY A 450 -5.45 29.98 -7.39
C GLY A 450 -5.22 29.45 -8.82
N GLY A 451 -6.27 29.43 -9.64
CA GLY A 451 -6.20 29.04 -11.06
C GLY A 451 -7.03 27.82 -11.44
N GLU A 452 -6.68 27.12 -12.51
CA GLU A 452 -7.39 25.91 -12.93
C GLU A 452 -6.96 24.68 -12.11
N MET A 453 -7.74 23.60 -12.16
CA MET A 453 -7.32 22.34 -11.54
C MET A 453 -6.03 21.83 -12.20
N VAL A 454 -5.12 21.22 -11.42
CA VAL A 454 -3.83 20.75 -11.94
C VAL A 454 -4.08 19.62 -12.94
N ILE A 455 -5.07 18.78 -12.65
CA ILE A 455 -5.67 17.83 -13.57
C ILE A 455 -7.19 18.08 -13.52
N PRO A 456 -7.86 18.34 -14.66
CA PRO A 456 -9.31 18.53 -14.67
C PRO A 456 -10.04 17.31 -14.11
N TRP A 457 -11.14 17.53 -13.37
CA TRP A 457 -11.99 16.45 -12.85
C TRP A 457 -12.41 15.47 -13.93
N SER A 458 -12.76 15.96 -15.12
CA SER A 458 -13.14 15.13 -16.27
C SER A 458 -12.06 14.12 -16.64
N GLU A 459 -10.76 14.48 -16.56
CA GLU A 459 -9.67 13.53 -16.80
C GLU A 459 -9.49 12.54 -15.65
N LEU A 460 -9.60 13.01 -14.39
CA LEU A 460 -9.46 12.14 -13.21
C LEU A 460 -10.53 11.04 -13.22
N GLU A 461 -11.76 11.44 -13.52
CA GLU A 461 -12.90 10.55 -13.64
C GLU A 461 -12.78 9.60 -14.83
N GLU A 462 -12.48 10.13 -16.03
CA GLU A 462 -12.33 9.34 -17.25
C GLU A 462 -11.28 8.24 -17.07
N VAL A 463 -10.11 8.58 -16.52
CA VAL A 463 -9.03 7.61 -16.29
C VAL A 463 -9.42 6.57 -15.23
N THR A 464 -10.09 6.99 -14.16
CA THR A 464 -10.55 6.06 -13.12
C THR A 464 -11.57 5.08 -13.71
N LEU A 465 -12.55 5.58 -14.47
CA LEU A 465 -13.55 4.77 -15.15
C LEU A 465 -12.93 3.83 -16.19
N ALA A 466 -11.98 4.31 -17.00
CA ALA A 466 -11.28 3.50 -17.98
C ALA A 466 -10.56 2.31 -17.33
N SER A 467 -10.03 2.46 -16.12
CA SER A 467 -9.43 1.34 -15.38
C SER A 467 -10.45 0.26 -14.97
N PHE A 468 -11.68 0.65 -14.64
CA PHE A 468 -12.77 -0.29 -14.35
C PHE A 468 -13.21 -1.01 -15.62
N VAL A 469 -13.45 -0.25 -16.70
CA VAL A 469 -13.85 -0.79 -18.00
C VAL A 469 -12.79 -1.76 -18.54
N ALA A 470 -11.49 -1.50 -18.34
CA ALA A 470 -10.44 -2.42 -18.73
C ALA A 470 -10.55 -3.78 -18.04
N VAL A 471 -10.88 -3.82 -16.75
CA VAL A 471 -11.10 -5.07 -16.01
C VAL A 471 -12.38 -5.77 -16.50
N GLU A 472 -13.46 -5.01 -16.72
CA GLU A 472 -14.75 -5.52 -17.22
C GLU A 472 -14.59 -6.15 -18.62
N CYS A 473 -14.01 -5.42 -19.58
CA CYS A 473 -13.80 -5.87 -20.96
C CYS A 473 -12.90 -7.10 -21.07
N ALA A 474 -11.89 -7.20 -20.21
CA ALA A 474 -10.96 -8.33 -20.25
C ALA A 474 -11.59 -9.68 -19.91
N GLY A 475 -12.76 -9.68 -19.25
CA GLY A 475 -13.54 -10.88 -18.97
C GLY A 475 -14.30 -11.43 -20.20
N ASN A 476 -14.44 -10.66 -21.27
CA ASN A 476 -15.16 -11.09 -22.47
C ASN A 476 -14.37 -12.17 -23.22
N GLN A 477 -15.06 -13.13 -23.83
CA GLN A 477 -14.44 -14.14 -24.68
C GLN A 477 -14.10 -13.57 -26.07
N PRO A 478 -13.02 -14.02 -26.73
CA PRO A 478 -12.74 -13.66 -28.11
C PRO A 478 -13.68 -14.41 -29.06
N HIS A 479 -13.88 -13.86 -30.27
CA HIS A 479 -14.54 -14.61 -31.33
C HIS A 479 -13.67 -15.82 -31.72
N PRO A 480 -14.18 -17.06 -31.64
CA PRO A 480 -13.40 -18.23 -32.01
C PRO A 480 -13.09 -18.18 -33.49
N LEU A 481 -11.82 -18.32 -33.87
CA LEU A 481 -11.45 -18.48 -35.28
C LEU A 481 -12.11 -19.72 -35.91
N SER A 482 -12.50 -20.70 -35.09
CA SER A 482 -13.26 -21.88 -35.52
C SER A 482 -14.69 -21.57 -36.00
N GLU A 483 -15.23 -20.39 -35.68
CA GLU A 483 -16.55 -19.93 -36.13
C GLU A 483 -16.46 -19.07 -37.41
N LEU A 484 -15.25 -18.73 -37.85
CA LEU A 484 -15.02 -18.04 -39.13
C LEU A 484 -14.95 -19.10 -40.23
N THR A 485 -16.08 -19.36 -40.89
CA THR A 485 -16.11 -20.16 -42.11
C THR A 485 -15.49 -19.38 -43.27
N LEU A 486 -14.55 -20.00 -43.98
CA LEU A 486 -14.06 -19.53 -45.28
C LEU A 486 -15.13 -19.89 -46.33
N GLU A 487 -16.19 -19.09 -46.44
CA GLU A 487 -17.10 -19.13 -47.59
C GLU A 487 -16.72 -18.10 -48.64
#